data_AF-B4DAI8-F1
#
_entry.id   AF-B4DAI8-F1
#
_cell.length_a   1.000
_cell.length_b   1.000
_cell.length_c   1.000
_cell.angle_alpha   90.00
_cell.angle_beta   90.00
_cell.angle_gamma   90.00
#
_symmetry.space_group_name_H-M   'P 1'
#
loop_
_entity.id
_entity.type
_entity.pdbx_description
1 polymer ?
#
loop_
_entity_poly.entity_id
_entity_poly.type
_entity_poly.pdbx_seq_one_letter_code
_entity_poly.pdbx_strand_id
1 'polypeptide(L)'
;MVVVSIIALLAAIATSNFIRARKRAQAAKILDDLRTLDGALDQYAIENNKNSGDLAMFSDLQPYMKRMNKLALMGADIFGQPYGPYTVDTPPKVSDRAFQSLSDVAPESFWSPYY
;
A
#
# COMPACT_ATOMS: atom_id res chain seq x y z
N MET A 1 9.97 -28.60 -35.56
CA MET A 1 9.39 -28.19 -34.25
C MET A 1 10.48 -27.65 -33.32
N VAL A 2 11.25 -26.65 -33.76
CA VAL A 2 12.35 -26.04 -32.96
C VAL A 2 11.96 -24.65 -32.48
N VAL A 3 11.19 -23.92 -33.27
CA VAL A 3 10.70 -22.57 -32.97
C VAL A 3 9.86 -22.54 -31.69
N VAL A 4 8.93 -23.49 -31.54
CA VAL A 4 8.07 -23.60 -30.34
C VAL A 4 8.91 -23.75 -29.07
N SER A 5 9.97 -24.55 -29.12
CA SER A 5 10.83 -24.82 -27.97
C SER A 5 11.67 -23.60 -27.56
N ILE A 6 12.15 -22.81 -28.52
CA ILE A 6 12.91 -21.58 -28.25
C ILE A 6 11.99 -20.49 -27.66
N ILE A 7 10.78 -20.34 -28.20
CA ILE A 7 9.78 -19.40 -27.67
C ILE A 7 9.42 -19.78 -26.23
N ALA A 8 9.21 -21.07 -25.96
CA ALA A 8 8.91 -21.56 -24.61
C ALA A 8 10.04 -21.26 -23.61
N LEU A 9 11.30 -21.45 -24.00
CA LEU A 9 12.46 -21.14 -23.16
C LEU A 9 12.58 -19.64 -22.85
N LEU A 10 12.42 -18.78 -23.86
CA LEU A 10 12.47 -17.32 -23.69
C LEU A 10 11.33 -16.82 -22.80
N ALA A 11 10.11 -17.34 -23.01
CA ALA A 11 8.94 -17.00 -22.20
C ALA A 11 9.13 -17.39 -20.73
N ALA A 12 9.74 -18.55 -20.46
CA ALA A 12 10.00 -19.01 -19.09
C ALA A 12 10.92 -18.06 -18.32
N ILE A 13 12.00 -17.58 -18.95
CA ILE A 13 12.93 -16.63 -18.33
C ILE A 13 12.23 -15.29 -18.07
N ALA A 14 11.51 -14.76 -19.07
CA ALA A 14 10.84 -13.47 -18.96
C ALA A 14 9.75 -13.45 -17.87
N THR A 15 8.99 -14.54 -17.74
CA THR A 15 7.86 -14.65 -16.80
C THR A 15 8.30 -14.48 -15.34
N SER A 16 9.44 -15.06 -14.98
CA SER A 16 9.98 -14.96 -13.61
C SER A 16 10.30 -13.52 -13.20
N ASN A 17 10.92 -12.73 -14.09
CA ASN A 17 11.25 -11.33 -13.84
C ASN A 17 9.98 -10.46 -13.71
N PHE A 18 8.96 -10.73 -14.52
CA PHE A 18 7.68 -10.00 -14.46
C PHE A 18 6.94 -10.21 -13.13
N ILE A 19 7.02 -11.40 -12.52
CA ILE A 19 6.42 -11.65 -11.21
C ILE A 19 7.08 -10.79 -10.12
N ARG A 20 8.43 -10.75 -10.09
CA ARG A 20 9.16 -9.92 -9.13
C ARG A 20 8.89 -8.43 -9.32
N ALA A 21 8.86 -7.97 -10.57
CA ALA A 21 8.54 -6.59 -10.91
C ALA A 21 7.11 -6.21 -10.48
N ARG A 22 6.14 -7.10 -10.68
CA ARG A 22 4.76 -6.91 -10.20
C ARG A 22 4.70 -6.76 -8.69
N LYS A 23 5.36 -7.64 -7.93
CA LYS A 23 5.41 -7.54 -6.47
C LYS A 23 6.02 -6.22 -6.00
N ARG A 24 7.10 -5.76 -6.64
CA ARG A 24 7.69 -4.44 -6.33
C ARG A 24 6.73 -3.28 -6.59
N ALA A 25 5.99 -3.32 -7.70
CA ALA A 25 4.97 -2.31 -8.00
C ALA A 25 3.82 -2.33 -6.98
N GLN A 26 3.42 -3.52 -6.51
CA GLN A 26 2.45 -3.67 -5.42
C GLN A 26 2.97 -3.05 -4.12
N ALA A 27 4.22 -3.32 -3.73
CA ALA A 27 4.83 -2.73 -2.54
C ALA A 27 4.88 -1.20 -2.62
N ALA A 28 5.33 -0.65 -3.75
CA ALA A 28 5.36 0.80 -3.98
C ALA A 28 3.96 1.42 -3.92
N LYS A 29 2.94 0.72 -4.41
CA LYS A 29 1.56 1.22 -4.35
C LYS A 29 1.03 1.29 -2.92
N ILE A 30 1.28 0.25 -2.11
CA ILE A 30 0.87 0.25 -0.70
C ILE A 30 1.58 1.36 0.07
N LEU A 31 2.87 1.57 -0.17
CA LEU A 31 3.62 2.66 0.48
C LEU A 31 3.06 4.05 0.11
N ASP A 32 2.70 4.26 -1.15
CA ASP A 32 2.07 5.50 -1.64
C ASP A 32 0.68 5.72 -1.01
N ASP A 33 -0.10 4.64 -0.87
CA ASP A 33 -1.39 4.67 -0.19
C ASP A 33 -1.23 5.05 1.30
N LEU A 34 -0.25 4.47 2.01
CA LEU A 34 0.04 4.80 3.41
C LEU A 34 0.44 6.26 3.59
N ARG A 35 1.29 6.81 2.71
CA ARG A 35 1.65 8.24 2.71
C ARG A 35 0.46 9.16 2.45
N THR A 36 -0.44 8.74 1.55
CA THR A 36 -1.66 9.50 1.26
C THR A 36 -2.60 9.52 2.47
N LEU A 37 -2.72 8.39 3.18
CA LEU A 37 -3.52 8.28 4.41
C LEU A 37 -2.93 9.11 5.55
N ASP A 38 -1.61 9.11 5.69
CA ASP A 38 -0.86 9.91 6.67
C ASP A 38 -1.12 11.41 6.47
N GLY A 39 -0.93 11.93 5.25
CA GLY A 39 -1.22 13.33 4.94
C GLY A 39 -2.72 13.69 5.07
N ALA A 40 -3.63 12.76 4.77
CA ALA A 40 -5.06 12.96 4.99
C ALA A 40 -5.41 13.05 6.48
N LEU A 41 -4.75 12.26 7.33
CA LEU A 41 -4.93 12.26 8.77
C LEU A 41 -4.43 13.58 9.39
N ASP A 42 -3.26 14.06 8.96
CA ASP A 42 -2.73 15.35 9.38
C ASP A 42 -3.68 16.50 9.04
N GLN A 43 -4.22 16.50 7.81
CA GLN A 43 -5.17 17.53 7.40
C GLN A 43 -6.49 17.45 8.17
N TYR A 44 -7.02 16.24 8.40
CA TYR A 44 -8.19 16.03 9.25
C TYR A 44 -7.97 16.55 10.67
N ALA A 45 -6.79 16.31 11.25
CA ALA A 45 -6.44 16.75 12.58
C ALA A 45 -6.39 18.28 12.70
N ILE A 46 -5.80 18.95 11.70
CA ILE A 46 -5.74 20.42 11.62
C ILE A 46 -7.14 21.02 11.51
N GLU A 47 -8.00 20.49 10.64
CA GLU A 47 -9.33 21.08 10.39
C GLU A 47 -10.31 20.85 11.55
N ASN A 48 -10.20 19.73 12.26
CA ASN A 48 -11.10 19.37 13.37
C ASN A 48 -10.51 19.66 14.75
N ASN A 49 -9.35 20.33 14.81
CA ASN A 49 -8.64 20.68 16.04
C ASN A 49 -8.47 19.46 16.97
N LYS A 50 -8.07 18.32 16.37
CA LYS A 50 -7.87 17.06 17.08
C LYS A 50 -6.53 17.08 17.82
N ASN A 51 -6.49 16.42 18.97
CA ASN A 51 -5.27 16.28 19.74
C ASN A 51 -4.54 14.98 19.34
N SER A 52 -3.24 14.93 19.63
CA SER A 52 -2.43 13.73 19.52
C SER A 52 -3.08 12.53 20.21
N GLY A 53 -3.21 11.41 19.50
CA GLY A 53 -3.85 10.20 20.01
C GLY A 53 -5.37 10.11 19.82
N ASP A 54 -6.01 11.13 19.24
CA ASP A 54 -7.42 11.02 18.84
C ASP A 54 -7.59 9.97 17.73
N LEU A 55 -8.66 9.17 17.85
CA LEU A 55 -9.04 8.17 16.86
C LEU A 55 -9.76 8.85 15.69
N ALA A 56 -9.29 8.58 14.47
CA ALA A 56 -9.97 8.96 13.24
C ALA A 56 -10.59 7.72 12.59
N MET A 57 -11.76 7.88 11.95
CA MET A 57 -12.33 6.81 11.13
C MET A 57 -11.92 7.00 9.68
N PHE A 58 -11.88 5.90 8.93
CA PHE A 58 -11.61 5.96 7.49
C PHE A 58 -12.58 6.91 6.75
N SER A 59 -13.84 6.98 7.19
CA SER A 59 -14.86 7.91 6.65
C SER A 59 -14.43 9.37 6.73
N ASP A 60 -13.70 9.74 7.78
CA ASP A 60 -13.25 11.10 8.03
C ASP A 60 -12.09 11.49 7.11
N LEU A 61 -11.32 10.49 6.65
CA LEU A 61 -10.19 10.67 5.74
C LEU A 61 -10.63 10.71 4.27
N GLN A 62 -11.79 10.13 3.93
CA GLN A 62 -12.32 10.10 2.56
C GLN A 62 -12.38 11.46 1.84
N PRO A 63 -12.77 12.56 2.48
CA PRO A 63 -12.84 13.88 1.84
C PRO A 63 -11.46 14.42 1.42
N TYR A 64 -10.39 14.03 2.11
CA TYR A 64 -9.02 14.51 1.89
C TYR A 64 -8.26 13.69 0.83
N MET A 65 -8.87 12.61 0.34
CA MET A 65 -8.31 11.78 -0.72
C MET A 65 -8.94 12.10 -2.08
N LYS A 66 -8.19 11.84 -3.16
CA LYS A 66 -8.70 12.01 -4.52
C LYS A 66 -9.94 11.15 -4.75
N ARG A 67 -11.05 11.80 -5.12
CA ARG A 67 -12.32 11.12 -5.45
C ARG A 67 -12.11 10.04 -6.52
N MET A 68 -12.79 8.90 -6.34
CA MET A 68 -12.69 7.70 -7.19
C MET A 68 -11.33 6.99 -7.19
N ASN A 69 -10.42 7.31 -6.27
CA ASN A 69 -9.27 6.44 -6.01
C ASN A 69 -9.76 5.15 -5.32
N LYS A 70 -9.21 3.98 -5.70
CA LYS A 70 -9.51 2.69 -5.05
C LYS A 70 -9.29 2.76 -3.54
N LEU A 71 -8.24 3.48 -3.12
CA LEU A 71 -7.94 3.75 -1.72
C LEU A 71 -9.13 4.42 -1.02
N ALA A 72 -9.67 5.50 -1.59
CA ALA A 72 -10.77 6.27 -1.01
C ALA A 72 -12.11 5.52 -0.96
N LEU A 73 -12.29 4.53 -1.84
CA LEU A 73 -13.54 3.76 -1.94
C LEU A 73 -13.57 2.53 -1.02
N MET A 74 -12.45 1.82 -0.89
CA MET A 74 -12.38 0.56 -0.14
C MET A 74 -11.63 0.68 1.18
N GLY A 75 -10.72 1.65 1.33
CA GLY A 75 -9.86 1.76 2.51
C GLY A 75 -8.97 0.54 2.74
N ALA A 76 -8.73 -0.25 1.69
CA ALA A 76 -8.04 -1.52 1.77
C ALA A 76 -6.85 -1.57 0.80
N ASP A 77 -5.85 -2.35 1.18
CA ASP A 77 -4.68 -2.64 0.39
C ASP A 77 -5.02 -3.48 -0.86
N ILE A 78 -4.00 -3.72 -1.70
CA ILE A 78 -4.18 -4.52 -2.92
C ILE A 78 -4.56 -5.98 -2.64
N PHE A 79 -4.37 -6.46 -1.41
CA PHE A 79 -4.72 -7.79 -0.92
C PHE A 79 -6.07 -7.83 -0.19
N GLY A 80 -6.78 -6.70 -0.10
CA GLY A 80 -8.09 -6.56 0.53
C GLY A 80 -8.06 -6.43 2.05
N GLN A 81 -6.91 -6.17 2.67
CA GLN A 81 -6.83 -5.86 4.10
C GLN A 81 -7.10 -4.37 4.33
N PRO A 82 -7.94 -3.98 5.31
CA PRO A 82 -8.16 -2.59 5.63
C PRO A 82 -6.87 -1.94 6.18
N TYR A 83 -6.65 -0.67 5.86
CA TYR A 83 -5.64 0.14 6.51
C TYR A 83 -6.15 0.62 7.88
N GLY A 84 -5.27 0.70 8.87
CA GLY A 84 -5.59 1.18 10.22
C GLY A 84 -4.79 0.47 11.32
N PRO A 85 -4.96 0.89 12.60
CA PRO A 85 -5.80 2.00 13.07
C PRO A 85 -5.28 3.37 12.62
N TYR A 86 -6.18 4.37 12.58
CA TYR A 86 -5.82 5.77 12.30
C TYR A 86 -5.87 6.56 13.62
N THR A 87 -4.71 6.94 14.12
CA THR A 87 -4.55 7.73 15.35
C THR A 87 -3.68 8.92 15.03
N VAL A 88 -4.16 10.12 15.35
CA VAL A 88 -3.40 11.37 15.11
C VAL A 88 -2.01 11.26 15.73
N ASP A 89 -0.98 11.66 14.98
CA ASP A 89 0.46 11.54 15.30
C ASP A 89 1.04 10.12 15.36
N THR A 90 0.30 9.10 14.91
CA THR A 90 0.88 7.77 14.67
C THR A 90 0.67 7.38 13.21
N PRO A 91 1.75 7.12 12.46
CA PRO A 91 1.62 6.81 11.05
C PRO A 91 0.84 5.49 10.84
N PRO A 92 -0.02 5.41 9.81
CA PRO A 92 -0.76 4.20 9.51
C PRO A 92 0.18 3.05 9.17
N LYS A 93 -0.06 1.86 9.71
CA LYS A 93 0.81 0.70 9.50
C LYS A 93 0.41 -0.12 8.27
N VAL A 94 1.39 -0.76 7.65
CA VAL A 94 1.17 -1.82 6.66
C VAL A 94 0.52 -3.05 7.31
N SER A 95 -0.34 -3.75 6.58
CA SER A 95 -0.95 -4.99 7.07
C SER A 95 0.09 -6.12 7.16
N ASP A 96 0.01 -6.97 8.19
CA ASP A 96 0.92 -8.13 8.36
C ASP A 96 0.93 -9.04 7.13
N ARG A 97 -0.24 -9.20 6.49
CA ARG A 97 -0.42 -10.02 5.29
C ARG A 97 0.32 -9.43 4.09
N ALA A 98 0.22 -8.12 3.87
CA ALA A 98 0.93 -7.44 2.79
C ALA A 98 2.45 -7.54 3.02
N PHE A 99 2.89 -7.27 4.23
CA PHE A 99 4.30 -7.32 4.63
C PHE A 99 4.90 -8.71 4.39
N GLN A 100 4.25 -9.78 4.87
CA GLN A 100 4.72 -11.15 4.66
C GLN A 100 4.77 -11.53 3.18
N SER A 101 3.75 -11.16 2.39
CA SER A 101 3.65 -11.54 0.98
C SER A 101 4.66 -10.85 0.06
N LEU A 102 5.18 -9.69 0.48
CA LEU A 102 6.09 -8.83 -0.28
C LEU A 102 7.51 -8.77 0.31
N SER A 103 7.77 -9.51 1.39
CA SER A 103 9.07 -9.60 2.06
C SER A 103 10.23 -10.02 1.14
N ASP A 104 9.93 -10.74 0.05
CA ASP A 104 10.89 -11.15 -0.96
C ASP A 104 11.42 -9.99 -1.84
N VAL A 105 10.68 -8.88 -1.90
CA VAL A 105 11.01 -7.74 -2.76
C VAL A 105 11.11 -6.40 -2.02
N ALA A 106 10.56 -6.29 -0.81
CA ALA A 106 10.52 -5.08 0.01
C ALA A 106 11.04 -5.38 1.42
N PRO A 107 12.29 -5.01 1.74
CA PRO A 107 12.87 -5.19 3.08
C PRO A 107 12.22 -4.26 4.11
N GLU A 108 12.45 -4.47 5.40
CA GLU A 108 11.89 -3.65 6.48
C GLU A 108 12.17 -2.15 6.31
N SER A 109 13.38 -1.80 5.86
CA SER A 109 13.78 -0.41 5.59
C SER A 109 12.94 0.29 4.53
N PHE A 110 12.30 -0.46 3.62
CA PHE A 110 11.39 0.09 2.61
C PHE A 110 10.11 0.63 3.25
N TRP A 111 9.65 -0.01 4.32
CA TRP A 111 8.39 0.30 4.96
C TRP A 111 8.50 1.40 6.00
N SER A 112 9.70 1.77 6.45
CA SER A 112 9.91 2.86 7.43
C SER A 112 9.28 4.18 6.97
N PRO A 113 8.50 4.90 7.81
CA PRO A 113 8.14 4.65 9.23
C PRO A 113 6.84 3.82 9.46
N TYR A 114 6.28 3.21 8.42
CA TYR A 114 4.96 2.58 8.37
C TYR A 114 4.94 1.06 8.69
N TYR A 115 6.00 0.49 9.29
CA TYR A 115 6.03 -0.91 9.76
C TYR A 115 5.64 -1.04 11.24
#